data_AF-A0A9N9LBG4-F1
#
_entry.id   AF-A0A9N9LBG4-F1
#
_cell.length_a   1.000
_cell.length_b   1.000
_cell.length_c   1.000
_cell.angle_alpha   90.00
_cell.angle_beta   90.00
_cell.angle_gamma   90.00
#
_symmetry.space_group_name_H-M   'P 1'
#
loop_
_entity.id
_entity.type
_entity.pdbx_description
1 polymer ?
#
loop_
_entity_poly.entity_id
_entity_poly.type
_entity_poly.pdbx_seq_one_letter_code
_entity_poly.pdbx_strand_id
1 'polypeptide(L)'
;MSPSKPTLRRTRFVCVSDTHNAAPGGPFKLPKGDVLIHAGDLTNQGSYSELQKTIKWIEEADFECKIVIAGNHDTTLDTDFYTQYGSYIHNQNPQDPLTCQSLLGTSPSITYLQHTAAVVRLTSPTGPRTTFKIFGSPFSPAKGMWAFGYQPDDARPLWERIPLDADIVVTHTPPKYHCDERGDRRAVGCERLREVLWRVRPRMLVCGHVHEGRGAERVLWDLEMSNVKFKEKSVERWIDPGLGNKKISLLDLTSKSGNPLQNDGSIGDFNAENDTLDLRISRDPTTIPLHSPSSSPPKSRKSSKSRKSSRSPQRKTSVIERGLSQVTTNLLAIPPEALPLATLGQGGIPPSRRCDLEALSGRMGRRETCIVNAAVMASSWPHGKGGGKRFNKPVVVDVELPVGEG
;
A
#
# COMPACT_ATOMS: atom_id res chain seq x y z
N MET A 1 -18.50 -21.62 -23.28
CA MET A 1 -17.32 -22.30 -22.70
C MET A 1 -17.04 -21.63 -21.36
N SER A 2 -16.75 -22.39 -20.30
CA SER A 2 -16.21 -21.80 -19.07
C SER A 2 -14.81 -21.24 -19.36
N PRO A 3 -14.44 -20.07 -18.82
CA PRO A 3 -13.07 -19.56 -18.97
C PRO A 3 -12.10 -20.57 -18.35
N SER A 4 -10.99 -20.83 -19.05
CA SER A 4 -9.90 -21.65 -18.52
C SER A 4 -9.35 -21.02 -17.24
N LYS A 5 -9.12 -21.82 -16.20
CA LYS A 5 -8.50 -21.33 -14.96
C LYS A 5 -7.16 -20.64 -15.30
N PRO A 6 -6.86 -19.47 -14.71
CA PRO A 6 -5.61 -18.77 -14.98
C PRO A 6 -4.42 -19.64 -14.54
N THR A 7 -3.41 -19.75 -15.41
CA THR A 7 -2.15 -20.39 -15.05
C THR A 7 -1.47 -19.56 -13.96
N LEU A 8 -1.16 -20.18 -12.82
CA LEU A 8 -0.44 -19.54 -11.74
C LEU A 8 1.04 -19.93 -11.77
N ARG A 9 1.93 -19.00 -11.40
CA ARG A 9 3.35 -19.28 -11.14
C ARG A 9 3.77 -18.67 -9.81
N ARG A 10 4.69 -19.35 -9.12
CA ARG A 10 5.32 -18.85 -7.89
C ARG A 10 6.14 -17.60 -8.20
N THR A 11 5.85 -16.53 -7.49
CA THR A 11 6.62 -15.27 -7.45
C THR A 11 7.17 -15.10 -6.04
N ARG A 12 8.47 -14.83 -5.94
CA ARG A 12 9.20 -14.62 -4.69
C ARG A 12 9.33 -13.14 -4.39
N PHE A 13 8.71 -12.71 -3.30
CA PHE A 13 8.86 -11.38 -2.73
C PHE A 13 9.92 -11.38 -1.64
N VAL A 14 10.78 -10.38 -1.64
CA VAL A 14 11.69 -10.07 -0.53
C VAL A 14 11.17 -8.77 0.09
N CYS A 15 10.69 -8.87 1.32
CA CYS A 15 10.05 -7.78 2.03
C CYS A 15 10.99 -7.22 3.09
N VAL A 16 11.21 -5.91 3.05
CA VAL A 16 11.94 -5.12 4.03
C VAL A 16 11.12 -3.89 4.41
N SER A 17 11.42 -3.32 5.57
CA SER A 17 10.90 -2.04 6.04
C SER A 17 11.82 -1.51 7.14
N ASP A 18 11.70 -0.23 7.48
CA ASP A 18 12.34 0.36 8.65
C ASP A 18 13.87 0.14 8.63
N THR A 19 14.47 0.41 7.48
CA THR A 19 15.92 0.22 7.30
C THR A 19 16.70 1.36 7.95
N HIS A 20 16.14 2.57 8.03
CA HIS A 20 16.73 3.72 8.71
C HIS A 20 18.21 3.95 8.35
N ASN A 21 18.49 4.19 7.06
CA ASN A 21 19.81 4.27 6.43
C ASN A 21 20.65 2.97 6.41
N ALA A 22 20.16 1.86 6.97
CA ALA A 22 20.86 0.59 6.83
C ALA A 22 20.74 0.06 5.39
N ALA A 23 21.84 -0.48 4.88
CA ALA A 23 21.92 -1.05 3.53
C ALA A 23 22.27 -2.54 3.58
N PRO A 24 21.89 -3.32 2.55
CA PRO A 24 22.38 -4.69 2.35
C PRO A 24 23.91 -4.73 2.35
N GLY A 25 24.48 -5.78 2.95
CA GLY A 25 25.94 -5.91 3.09
C GLY A 25 26.49 -5.29 4.39
N GLY A 26 25.72 -4.43 5.05
CA GLY A 26 25.90 -4.07 6.45
C GLY A 26 25.15 -5.05 7.37
N PRO A 27 24.14 -4.59 8.14
CA PRO A 27 23.52 -5.40 9.18
C PRO A 27 22.53 -6.47 8.67
N PHE A 28 22.12 -6.42 7.41
CA PHE A 28 21.28 -7.44 6.77
C PHE A 28 21.76 -7.78 5.36
N LYS A 29 21.21 -8.84 4.77
CA LYS A 29 21.47 -9.27 3.39
C LYS A 29 20.15 -9.54 2.68
N LEU A 30 20.05 -9.15 1.41
CA LEU A 30 18.93 -9.51 0.56
C LEU A 30 19.16 -10.92 -0.01
N PRO A 31 18.26 -11.89 0.22
CA PRO A 31 18.25 -13.15 -0.51
C PRO A 31 17.72 -12.93 -1.95
N LYS A 32 17.95 -13.89 -2.84
CA LYS A 32 17.38 -13.85 -4.19
C LYS A 32 15.85 -13.92 -4.18
N GLY A 33 15.21 -13.07 -4.98
CA GLY A 33 13.77 -13.09 -5.26
C GLY A 33 13.47 -12.41 -6.60
N ASP A 34 12.19 -12.34 -6.95
CA ASP A 34 11.72 -11.73 -8.20
C ASP A 34 11.35 -10.25 -7.98
N VAL A 35 10.78 -9.94 -6.80
CA VAL A 35 10.34 -8.58 -6.41
C VAL A 35 10.89 -8.19 -5.05
N LEU A 36 11.42 -6.97 -4.93
CA LEU A 36 11.75 -6.33 -3.65
C LEU A 36 10.62 -5.37 -3.24
N ILE A 37 10.18 -5.42 -1.99
CA ILE A 37 9.23 -4.46 -1.40
C ILE A 37 9.91 -3.77 -0.21
N HIS A 38 9.90 -2.44 -0.18
CA HIS A 38 10.28 -1.62 0.97
C HIS A 38 9.06 -0.88 1.55
N ALA A 39 8.60 -1.27 2.73
CA ALA A 39 7.35 -0.77 3.34
C ALA A 39 7.52 0.51 4.21
N GLY A 40 8.36 1.45 3.75
CA GLY A 40 8.61 2.72 4.42
C GLY A 40 9.79 2.73 5.39
N ASP A 41 10.08 3.92 5.93
CA ASP A 41 11.22 4.24 6.79
C ASP A 41 12.56 3.84 6.16
N LEU A 42 12.78 4.38 4.97
CA LEU A 42 14.01 4.30 4.17
C LEU A 42 15.19 4.98 4.90
N THR A 43 14.90 5.99 5.72
CA THR A 43 15.88 6.92 6.30
C THR A 43 15.71 7.14 7.81
N ASN A 44 16.62 7.88 8.46
CA ASN A 44 16.38 8.33 9.85
C ASN A 44 15.66 9.67 9.93
N GLN A 45 15.86 10.60 8.98
CA GLN A 45 15.21 11.93 9.00
C GLN A 45 14.75 12.44 7.61
N GLY A 46 14.96 11.67 6.53
CA GLY A 46 14.56 12.05 5.18
C GLY A 46 15.47 13.08 4.51
N SER A 47 16.72 13.28 4.94
CA SER A 47 17.60 14.20 4.21
C SER A 47 17.91 13.69 2.79
N TYR A 48 18.19 14.60 1.85
CA TYR A 48 18.54 14.23 0.47
C TYR A 48 19.69 13.21 0.42
N SER A 49 20.69 13.38 1.29
CA SER A 49 21.86 12.50 1.35
C SER A 49 21.57 11.11 1.92
N GLU A 50 20.50 10.94 2.71
CA GLU A 50 20.04 9.65 3.20
C GLU A 50 19.23 8.95 2.11
N LEU A 51 18.25 9.66 1.54
CA LEU A 51 17.43 9.16 0.44
C LEU A 51 18.29 8.71 -0.73
N GLN A 52 19.26 9.51 -1.19
CA GLN A 52 20.16 9.16 -2.27
C GLN A 52 20.94 7.87 -1.99
N LYS A 53 21.41 7.64 -0.76
CA LYS A 53 22.13 6.42 -0.37
C LYS A 53 21.20 5.20 -0.34
N THR A 54 20.00 5.33 0.22
CA THR A 54 19.04 4.23 0.30
C THR A 54 18.50 3.85 -1.08
N ILE A 55 18.11 4.84 -1.88
CA ILE A 55 17.61 4.64 -3.25
C ILE A 55 18.66 3.97 -4.12
N LYS A 56 19.92 4.43 -4.06
CA LYS A 56 21.02 3.83 -4.82
C LYS A 56 21.13 2.31 -4.61
N TRP A 57 21.13 1.82 -3.36
CA TRP A 57 21.26 0.37 -3.15
C TRP A 57 20.00 -0.39 -3.58
N ILE A 58 18.81 0.23 -3.52
CA ILE A 58 17.56 -0.37 -4.03
C ILE A 58 17.62 -0.48 -5.56
N GLU A 59 18.13 0.54 -6.27
CA GLU A 59 18.32 0.50 -7.72
C GLU A 59 19.36 -0.55 -8.14
N GLU A 60 20.47 -0.66 -7.39
CA GLU A 60 21.53 -1.67 -7.59
C GLU A 60 21.11 -3.10 -7.22
N ALA A 61 19.97 -3.29 -6.55
CA ALA A 61 19.51 -4.61 -6.14
C ALA A 61 18.99 -5.45 -7.34
N ASP A 62 19.49 -6.69 -7.44
CA ASP A 62 19.18 -7.71 -8.45
C ASP A 62 17.77 -8.31 -8.25
N PHE A 63 16.76 -7.49 -8.58
CA PHE A 63 15.34 -7.85 -8.63
C PHE A 63 14.72 -7.25 -9.89
N GLU A 64 13.78 -7.98 -10.49
CA GLU A 64 13.09 -7.55 -11.71
C GLU A 64 12.19 -6.34 -11.45
N CYS A 65 11.57 -6.28 -10.27
CA CYS A 65 10.78 -5.14 -9.82
C CYS A 65 11.18 -4.73 -8.39
N LYS A 66 11.31 -3.43 -8.15
CA LYS A 66 11.52 -2.85 -6.82
C LYS A 66 10.37 -1.90 -6.51
N ILE A 67 9.65 -2.14 -5.42
CA ILE A 67 8.45 -1.40 -5.03
C ILE A 67 8.73 -0.72 -3.70
N VAL A 68 8.50 0.59 -3.64
CA VAL A 68 8.84 1.43 -2.49
C VAL A 68 7.64 2.26 -2.08
N ILE A 69 7.37 2.33 -0.78
CA ILE A 69 6.58 3.40 -0.16
C ILE A 69 7.49 4.15 0.82
N ALA A 70 7.12 5.38 1.18
CA ALA A 70 7.74 6.13 2.27
C ALA A 70 7.21 5.66 3.64
N GLY A 71 7.87 6.08 4.73
CA GLY A 71 7.35 6.00 6.09
C GLY A 71 7.46 7.33 6.85
N ASN A 72 7.16 7.33 8.14
CA ASN A 72 7.10 8.57 8.93
C ASN A 72 8.45 9.24 9.20
N HIS A 73 9.58 8.55 8.97
CA HIS A 73 10.92 9.12 9.03
C HIS A 73 11.39 9.75 7.70
N ASP A 74 10.71 9.50 6.58
CA ASP A 74 11.14 9.95 5.25
C ASP A 74 10.63 11.37 4.95
N THR A 75 10.97 12.31 5.84
CA THR A 75 10.22 13.56 6.03
C THR A 75 10.09 14.48 4.82
N THR A 76 11.07 14.52 3.91
CA THR A 76 11.01 15.35 2.69
C THR A 76 10.10 14.78 1.60
N LEU A 77 9.63 13.54 1.73
CA LEU A 77 8.69 12.93 0.80
C LEU A 77 7.24 13.36 1.06
N ASP A 78 6.98 14.01 2.20
CA ASP A 78 5.72 14.67 2.55
C ASP A 78 5.90 16.19 2.48
N THR A 79 5.56 16.81 1.35
CA THR A 79 5.77 18.25 1.10
C THR A 79 5.06 19.14 2.11
N ASP A 80 3.83 18.80 2.50
CA ASP A 80 3.00 19.64 3.38
C ASP A 80 3.55 19.59 4.81
N PHE A 81 3.87 18.38 5.29
CA PHE A 81 4.57 18.19 6.56
C PHE A 81 5.94 18.89 6.57
N TYR A 82 6.73 18.72 5.52
CA TYR A 82 8.07 19.29 5.45
C TYR A 82 8.07 20.82 5.40
N THR A 83 7.07 21.42 4.73
CA THR A 83 6.89 22.87 4.71
C THR A 83 6.64 23.42 6.12
N GLN A 84 5.94 22.67 6.98
CA GLN A 84 5.64 23.08 8.35
C GLN A 84 6.79 22.79 9.34
N TYR A 85 7.46 21.64 9.23
CA TYR A 85 8.40 21.14 10.25
C TYR A 85 9.85 20.98 9.79
N GLY A 86 10.15 21.14 8.50
CA GLY A 86 11.46 20.84 7.90
C GLY A 86 12.63 21.59 8.54
N SER A 87 12.45 22.88 8.87
CA SER A 87 13.47 23.68 9.56
C SER A 87 13.75 23.24 11.00
N TYR A 88 12.79 22.62 11.68
CA TYR A 88 13.01 22.00 12.99
C TYR A 88 13.76 20.68 12.85
N ILE A 89 13.30 19.81 11.93
CA ILE A 89 13.86 18.48 11.66
C ILE A 89 15.32 18.56 11.23
N HIS A 90 15.66 19.50 10.35
CA HIS A 90 16.99 19.65 9.76
C HIS A 90 17.79 20.84 10.35
N ASN A 91 17.53 21.24 11.60
CA ASN A 91 18.32 22.24 12.33
C ASN A 91 18.59 23.54 11.54
N GLN A 92 17.53 24.15 10.99
CA GLN A 92 17.56 25.36 10.14
C GLN A 92 18.32 25.21 8.80
N ASN A 93 18.62 23.98 8.36
CA ASN A 93 19.15 23.65 7.03
C ASN A 93 18.12 22.85 6.20
N PRO A 94 16.96 23.45 5.83
CA PRO A 94 15.92 22.76 5.09
C PRO A 94 16.42 22.24 3.75
N GLN A 95 15.95 21.05 3.40
CA GLN A 95 16.14 20.39 2.10
C GLN A 95 15.07 20.86 1.11
N ASP A 96 15.23 20.55 -0.18
CA ASP A 96 14.15 20.71 -1.16
C ASP A 96 13.34 19.40 -1.30
N PRO A 97 12.05 19.37 -0.92
CA PRO A 97 11.17 18.22 -1.10
C PRO A 97 11.08 17.74 -2.56
N LEU A 98 11.06 18.65 -3.54
CA LEU A 98 10.89 18.29 -4.95
C LEU A 98 12.12 17.53 -5.47
N THR A 99 13.33 18.04 -5.17
CA THR A 99 14.58 17.34 -5.46
C THR A 99 14.65 15.99 -4.74
N CYS A 100 14.20 15.89 -3.48
CA CYS A 100 14.17 14.63 -2.74
C CYS A 100 13.20 13.60 -3.34
N GLN A 101 11.98 14.02 -3.70
CA GLN A 101 10.96 13.17 -4.30
C GLN A 101 11.35 12.73 -5.72
N SER A 102 12.10 13.56 -6.46
CA SER A 102 12.56 13.21 -7.81
C SER A 102 13.44 11.97 -7.83
N LEU A 103 14.24 11.71 -6.79
CA LEU A 103 15.07 10.51 -6.67
C LEU A 103 14.25 9.20 -6.79
N LEU A 104 13.02 9.19 -6.29
CA LEU A 104 12.09 8.06 -6.42
C LEU A 104 11.24 8.18 -7.69
N GLY A 105 10.67 9.36 -7.94
CA GLY A 105 9.73 9.59 -9.04
C GLY A 105 10.33 9.52 -10.45
N THR A 106 11.66 9.65 -10.59
CA THR A 106 12.36 9.52 -11.88
C THR A 106 13.19 8.24 -12.00
N SER A 107 13.22 7.37 -10.98
CA SER A 107 13.97 6.12 -11.05
C SER A 107 13.44 5.22 -12.18
N PRO A 108 14.29 4.70 -13.08
CA PRO A 108 13.86 3.77 -14.11
C PRO A 108 13.58 2.35 -13.58
N SER A 109 13.91 2.06 -12.31
CA SER A 109 13.88 0.70 -11.75
C SER A 109 13.04 0.55 -10.48
N ILE A 110 12.55 1.66 -9.91
CA ILE A 110 11.70 1.67 -8.72
C ILE A 110 10.27 2.10 -9.09
N THR A 111 9.29 1.31 -8.66
CA THR A 111 7.89 1.69 -8.60
C THR A 111 7.60 2.31 -7.24
N TYR A 112 7.64 3.64 -7.16
CA TYR A 112 7.26 4.38 -5.95
C TYR A 112 5.74 4.56 -5.88
N LEU A 113 5.14 4.22 -4.74
CA LEU A 113 3.69 4.32 -4.51
C LEU A 113 3.42 5.23 -3.30
N GLN A 114 2.61 6.27 -3.52
CA GLN A 114 2.27 7.26 -2.50
C GLN A 114 0.75 7.38 -2.40
N HIS A 115 0.14 6.39 -1.72
CA HIS A 115 -1.31 6.23 -1.64
C HIS A 115 -1.95 6.02 -3.03
N THR A 116 -1.31 5.18 -3.85
CA THR A 116 -1.66 4.91 -5.25
C THR A 116 -1.59 3.41 -5.55
N ALA A 117 -2.25 3.01 -6.65
CA ALA A 117 -2.19 1.64 -7.17
C ALA A 117 -1.40 1.57 -8.48
N ALA A 118 -0.79 0.42 -8.74
CA ALA A 118 -0.13 0.07 -9.99
C ALA A 118 -0.43 -1.39 -10.39
N VAL A 119 -0.31 -1.71 -11.67
CA VAL A 119 -0.27 -3.09 -12.17
C VAL A 119 1.17 -3.41 -12.49
N VAL A 120 1.75 -4.38 -11.79
CA VAL A 120 3.11 -4.85 -12.01
C VAL A 120 3.06 -6.04 -12.95
N ARG A 121 3.90 -5.99 -14.00
CA ARG A 121 4.08 -7.07 -14.97
C ARG A 121 5.53 -7.50 -14.93
N LEU A 122 5.77 -8.71 -14.45
CA LEU A 122 7.06 -9.38 -14.62
C LEU A 122 7.05 -10.02 -16.01
N THR A 123 8.10 -9.81 -16.79
CA THR A 123 8.25 -10.21 -18.20
C THR A 123 9.54 -10.99 -18.47
N SER A 124 10.45 -11.06 -17.51
CA SER A 124 11.73 -11.78 -17.62
C SER A 124 11.52 -13.21 -18.15
N PRO A 125 12.20 -13.61 -19.25
CA PRO A 125 12.07 -14.96 -19.81
C PRO A 125 12.43 -16.08 -18.84
N THR A 126 13.36 -15.81 -17.91
CA THR A 126 13.78 -16.73 -16.84
C THR A 126 12.96 -16.57 -15.55
N GLY A 127 12.21 -15.48 -15.42
CA GLY A 127 11.40 -15.14 -14.26
C GLY A 127 10.01 -15.78 -14.23
N PRO A 128 9.16 -15.37 -13.27
CA PRO A 128 7.82 -15.93 -13.05
C PRO A 128 6.80 -15.49 -14.11
N ARG A 129 7.06 -14.41 -14.85
CA ARG A 129 6.17 -13.84 -15.89
C ARG A 129 4.74 -13.55 -15.40
N THR A 130 4.62 -13.13 -14.14
CA THR A 130 3.33 -12.91 -13.48
C THR A 130 2.88 -11.45 -13.55
N THR A 131 1.57 -11.24 -13.56
CA THR A 131 0.93 -9.92 -13.45
C THR A 131 0.11 -9.85 -12.17
N PHE A 132 0.19 -8.73 -11.43
CA PHE A 132 -0.57 -8.51 -10.21
C PHE A 132 -0.87 -7.03 -9.99
N LYS A 133 -1.98 -6.71 -9.31
CA LYS A 133 -2.31 -5.34 -8.89
C LYS A 133 -1.80 -5.08 -7.48
N ILE A 134 -1.11 -3.97 -7.28
CA ILE A 134 -0.59 -3.55 -5.97
C ILE A 134 -1.06 -2.15 -5.60
N PHE A 135 -1.36 -1.93 -4.32
CA PHE A 135 -1.61 -0.60 -3.75
C PHE A 135 -0.55 -0.31 -2.68
N GLY A 136 0.01 0.91 -2.67
CA GLY A 136 1.05 1.31 -1.72
C GLY A 136 0.74 2.63 -1.04
N SER A 137 0.91 2.73 0.29
CA SER A 137 0.60 3.94 1.06
C SER A 137 1.51 4.17 2.29
N PRO A 138 2.11 5.36 2.43
CA PRO A 138 3.05 5.66 3.52
C PRO A 138 2.36 6.04 4.85
N PHE A 139 1.05 6.21 4.84
CA PHE A 139 0.30 6.81 5.94
C PHE A 139 0.30 5.95 7.22
N SER A 140 0.49 6.59 8.38
CA SER A 140 0.42 5.96 9.71
C SER A 140 -0.39 6.80 10.73
N PRO A 141 -1.06 6.17 11.73
CA PRO A 141 -1.74 6.91 12.78
C PRO A 141 -0.70 7.64 13.64
N ALA A 142 -0.72 8.97 13.65
CA ALA A 142 0.28 9.76 14.34
C ALA A 142 -0.31 10.94 15.11
N LYS A 143 0.38 11.33 16.19
CA LYS A 143 0.16 12.59 16.91
C LYS A 143 1.49 13.30 17.05
N GLY A 144 1.57 14.54 16.56
CA GLY A 144 2.79 15.36 16.60
C GLY A 144 3.58 15.35 15.28
N MET A 145 4.90 15.54 15.39
CA MET A 145 5.79 15.87 14.26
C MET A 145 6.32 14.61 13.56
N TRP A 146 5.44 13.90 12.86
CA TRP A 146 5.77 12.72 12.04
C TRP A 146 5.16 12.83 10.65
N ALA A 147 5.94 12.54 9.61
CA ALA A 147 5.49 12.61 8.22
C ALA A 147 4.42 11.55 7.92
N PHE A 148 3.55 11.81 6.96
CA PHE A 148 2.43 10.94 6.58
C PHE A 148 1.54 10.54 7.78
N GLY A 149 1.43 11.43 8.76
CA GLY A 149 0.58 11.26 9.94
C GLY A 149 -0.88 11.60 9.68
N TYR A 150 -1.81 10.76 10.14
CA TYR A 150 -3.26 11.07 10.12
C TYR A 150 -3.91 10.91 11.50
N GLN A 151 -5.03 11.60 11.73
CA GLN A 151 -5.83 11.40 12.95
C GLN A 151 -6.78 10.20 12.81
N PRO A 152 -7.14 9.49 13.91
CA PRO A 152 -7.96 8.28 13.83
C PRO A 152 -9.29 8.40 13.08
N ASP A 153 -9.88 9.60 13.03
CA ASP A 153 -11.14 9.87 12.32
C ASP A 153 -10.95 9.90 10.78
N ASP A 154 -9.78 10.34 10.30
CA ASP A 154 -9.41 10.35 8.87
C ASP A 154 -9.12 8.94 8.33
N ALA A 155 -8.89 7.96 9.22
CA ALA A 155 -8.49 6.61 8.85
C ALA A 155 -9.50 5.91 7.92
N ARG A 156 -10.81 6.15 8.10
CA ARG A 156 -11.85 5.53 7.27
C ARG A 156 -11.80 6.04 5.81
N PRO A 157 -11.99 7.35 5.51
CA PRO A 157 -11.97 7.85 4.14
C PRO A 157 -10.60 7.72 3.45
N LEU A 158 -9.52 7.55 4.23
CA LEU A 158 -8.20 7.16 3.73
C LEU A 158 -8.19 5.71 3.24
N TRP A 159 -8.45 4.74 4.11
CA TRP A 159 -8.28 3.32 3.77
C TRP A 159 -9.39 2.77 2.86
N GLU A 160 -10.58 3.38 2.83
CA GLU A 160 -11.64 3.01 1.87
C GLU A 160 -11.25 3.28 0.39
N ARG A 161 -10.09 3.89 0.12
CA ARG A 161 -9.53 4.07 -1.23
C ARG A 161 -8.71 2.88 -1.76
N ILE A 162 -8.45 1.85 -0.94
CA ILE A 162 -7.74 0.66 -1.39
C ILE A 162 -8.61 -0.08 -2.42
N PRO A 163 -8.10 -0.38 -3.63
CA PRO A 163 -8.87 -1.10 -4.64
C PRO A 163 -9.30 -2.49 -4.19
N LEU A 164 -10.59 -2.80 -4.38
CA LEU A 164 -11.19 -4.11 -4.07
C LEU A 164 -10.54 -5.30 -4.81
N ASP A 165 -9.94 -5.05 -5.97
CA ASP A 165 -9.20 -5.99 -6.82
C ASP A 165 -7.68 -6.01 -6.56
N ALA A 166 -7.16 -5.25 -5.59
CA ALA A 166 -5.73 -5.28 -5.26
C ALA A 166 -5.30 -6.68 -4.78
N ASP A 167 -4.27 -7.27 -5.40
CA ASP A 167 -3.67 -8.55 -4.99
C ASP A 167 -2.69 -8.37 -3.82
N ILE A 168 -1.96 -7.25 -3.82
CA ILE A 168 -0.99 -6.92 -2.80
C ILE A 168 -1.29 -5.51 -2.27
N VAL A 169 -1.17 -5.34 -0.97
CA VAL A 169 -1.23 -4.04 -0.30
C VAL A 169 0.09 -3.80 0.42
N VAL A 170 0.62 -2.58 0.35
CA VAL A 170 1.79 -2.16 1.12
C VAL A 170 1.39 -0.92 1.90
N THR A 171 1.46 -0.98 3.22
CA THR A 171 1.15 0.15 4.11
C THR A 171 2.26 0.29 5.12
N HIS A 172 2.71 1.52 5.42
CA HIS A 172 3.75 1.66 6.44
C HIS A 172 3.25 1.18 7.81
N THR A 173 2.06 1.64 8.23
CA THR A 173 1.38 1.12 9.42
C THR A 173 0.88 -0.32 9.23
N PRO A 174 0.95 -1.17 10.27
CA PRO A 174 0.25 -2.45 10.27
C PRO A 174 -1.26 -2.26 10.51
N PRO A 175 -2.11 -3.21 10.07
CA PRO A 175 -3.48 -3.35 10.55
C PRO A 175 -3.50 -3.75 12.03
N LYS A 176 -4.56 -3.37 12.76
CA LYS A 176 -4.65 -3.65 14.19
C LYS A 176 -4.71 -5.16 14.48
N TYR A 177 -4.10 -5.58 15.59
CA TYR A 177 -4.02 -6.96 16.10
C TYR A 177 -3.21 -7.94 15.24
N HIS A 178 -2.58 -7.49 14.16
CA HIS A 178 -1.80 -8.32 13.25
C HIS A 178 -0.40 -7.75 13.04
N CYS A 179 0.60 -8.40 13.63
CA CYS A 179 2.00 -7.96 13.59
C CYS A 179 2.21 -6.49 14.04
N ASP A 180 1.39 -6.01 14.98
CA ASP A 180 1.33 -4.62 15.46
C ASP A 180 1.56 -4.48 16.98
N GLU A 181 1.97 -5.56 17.65
CA GLU A 181 2.21 -5.59 19.10
C GLU A 181 3.58 -4.96 19.43
N ARG A 182 3.59 -3.96 20.31
CA ARG A 182 4.82 -3.38 20.88
C ARG A 182 5.32 -4.21 22.06
N GLY A 183 6.56 -3.95 22.51
CA GLY A 183 7.17 -4.65 23.65
C GLY A 183 6.41 -4.53 24.99
N ASP A 184 5.42 -3.64 25.10
CA ASP A 184 4.50 -3.51 26.23
C ASP A 184 3.15 -4.25 26.04
N ARG A 185 3.07 -5.11 25.01
CA ARG A 185 1.89 -5.89 24.59
C ARG A 185 0.69 -5.07 24.13
N ARG A 186 0.88 -3.81 23.73
CA ARG A 186 -0.18 -3.00 23.13
C ARG A 186 -0.16 -3.14 21.61
N ALA A 187 -1.32 -3.51 21.06
CA ALA A 187 -1.64 -3.42 19.64
C ALA A 187 -1.82 -1.94 19.25
N VAL A 188 -1.01 -1.45 18.30
CA VAL A 188 -1.01 -0.04 17.85
C VAL A 188 -1.40 0.15 16.38
N GLY A 189 -1.71 -0.92 15.67
CA GLY A 189 -2.09 -0.89 14.26
C GLY A 189 -3.45 -0.24 14.02
N CYS A 190 -3.75 0.01 12.74
CA CYS A 190 -4.97 0.72 12.37
C CYS A 190 -6.19 -0.22 12.26
N GLU A 191 -7.22 0.05 13.05
CA GLU A 191 -8.47 -0.71 13.05
C GLU A 191 -9.23 -0.58 11.72
N ARG A 192 -9.24 0.62 11.12
CA ARG A 192 -9.91 0.83 9.82
C ARG A 192 -9.17 0.15 8.67
N LEU A 193 -7.86 -0.02 8.77
CA LEU A 193 -7.10 -0.84 7.83
C LEU A 193 -7.48 -2.32 7.98
N ARG A 194 -7.60 -2.85 9.21
CA ARG A 194 -8.10 -4.22 9.48
C ARG A 194 -9.49 -4.45 8.86
N GLU A 195 -10.43 -3.52 9.06
CA GLU A 195 -11.77 -3.57 8.43
C GLU A 195 -11.70 -3.60 6.89
N VAL A 196 -10.83 -2.78 6.28
CA VAL A 196 -10.67 -2.73 4.82
C VAL A 196 -10.02 -4.01 4.27
N LEU A 197 -9.09 -4.64 5.00
CA LEU A 197 -8.52 -5.92 4.60
C LEU A 197 -9.57 -7.03 4.51
N TRP A 198 -10.56 -7.04 5.40
CA TRP A 198 -11.70 -7.95 5.27
C TRP A 198 -12.56 -7.65 4.02
N ARG A 199 -12.60 -6.41 3.50
CA ARG A 199 -13.36 -6.04 2.27
C ARG A 199 -12.58 -6.33 0.98
N VAL A 200 -11.28 -6.06 0.97
CA VAL A 200 -10.38 -6.22 -0.19
C VAL A 200 -9.90 -7.67 -0.30
N ARG A 201 -9.48 -8.25 0.84
CA ARG A 201 -8.88 -9.59 0.98
C ARG A 201 -7.75 -9.81 -0.01
N PRO A 202 -6.69 -8.97 0.02
CA PRO A 202 -5.52 -9.15 -0.84
C PRO A 202 -4.84 -10.48 -0.48
N ARG A 203 -4.04 -11.02 -1.40
CA ARG A 203 -3.20 -12.19 -1.13
C ARG A 203 -2.16 -11.88 -0.04
N MET A 204 -1.59 -10.68 -0.09
CA MET A 204 -0.57 -10.23 0.86
C MET A 204 -0.75 -8.76 1.24
N LEU A 205 -0.57 -8.43 2.52
CA LEU A 205 -0.21 -7.10 3.00
C LEU A 205 1.22 -7.11 3.53
N VAL A 206 2.01 -6.10 3.16
CA VAL A 206 3.36 -5.87 3.70
C VAL A 206 3.40 -4.52 4.43
N CYS A 207 3.95 -4.50 5.63
CA CYS A 207 4.06 -3.31 6.49
C CYS A 207 5.35 -3.26 7.30
N GLY A 208 5.49 -2.22 8.13
CA GLY A 208 6.60 -2.00 9.03
C GLY A 208 6.16 -1.25 10.28
N HIS A 209 6.84 -0.15 10.61
CA HIS A 209 6.52 0.85 11.64
C HIS A 209 6.57 0.37 13.10
N VAL A 210 6.18 -0.88 13.36
CA VAL A 210 6.20 -1.51 14.68
C VAL A 210 7.31 -2.56 14.69
N HIS A 211 8.53 -2.15 15.08
CA HIS A 211 9.73 -2.99 15.01
C HIS A 211 9.62 -4.30 15.80
N GLU A 212 8.98 -4.26 16.97
CA GLU A 212 8.72 -5.44 17.80
C GLU A 212 7.70 -6.38 17.18
N GLY A 213 6.82 -5.85 16.33
CA GLY A 213 5.75 -6.57 15.65
C GLY A 213 6.22 -7.40 14.46
N ARG A 214 7.53 -7.42 14.13
CA ARG A 214 8.09 -8.21 13.02
C ARG A 214 7.59 -9.66 13.12
N GLY A 215 6.81 -10.06 12.12
CA GLY A 215 6.39 -11.43 11.92
C GLY A 215 5.59 -11.58 10.63
N ALA A 216 4.88 -12.68 10.53
CA ALA A 216 3.84 -12.85 9.54
C ALA A 216 2.67 -13.65 10.13
N GLU A 217 1.46 -13.38 9.64
CA GLU A 217 0.24 -14.06 10.03
C GLU A 217 -0.59 -14.39 8.78
N ARG A 218 -1.21 -15.57 8.75
CA ARG A 218 -2.27 -15.88 7.77
C ARG A 218 -3.61 -15.67 8.44
N VAL A 219 -4.40 -14.77 7.90
CA VAL A 219 -5.71 -14.40 8.44
C VAL A 219 -6.79 -14.95 7.51
N LEU A 220 -7.54 -15.94 7.99
CA LEU A 220 -8.74 -16.45 7.32
C LEU A 220 -9.91 -15.58 7.74
N TRP A 221 -10.60 -14.94 6.79
CA TRP A 221 -11.71 -14.04 7.05
C TRP A 221 -13.04 -14.78 7.22
N ASP A 222 -13.86 -14.33 8.17
CA ASP A 222 -15.21 -14.84 8.38
C ASP A 222 -16.17 -14.12 7.42
N LEU A 223 -16.61 -14.82 6.38
CA LEU A 223 -17.57 -14.34 5.37
C LEU A 223 -18.98 -14.92 5.58
N GLU A 224 -19.16 -15.75 6.61
CA GLU A 224 -20.36 -16.57 6.80
C GLU A 224 -21.32 -15.90 7.82
N MET A 225 -20.77 -15.19 8.83
CA MET A 225 -21.57 -14.53 9.86
C MET A 225 -21.97 -13.08 9.50
N SER A 226 -23.23 -12.90 9.07
CA SER A 226 -23.79 -11.59 8.70
C SER A 226 -24.01 -10.62 9.88
N ASN A 227 -24.01 -11.11 11.12
CA ASN A 227 -24.25 -10.34 12.34
C ASN A 227 -22.97 -9.73 12.95
N VAL A 228 -21.77 -10.23 12.60
CA VAL A 228 -20.48 -9.72 13.09
C VAL A 228 -19.57 -9.43 11.91
N LYS A 229 -19.53 -8.17 11.48
CA LYS A 229 -18.70 -7.72 10.35
C LYS A 229 -17.20 -7.73 10.69
N PHE A 230 -16.39 -7.82 9.64
CA PHE A 230 -14.93 -7.64 9.71
C PHE A 230 -14.25 -8.58 10.71
N LYS A 231 -14.73 -9.82 10.80
CA LYS A 231 -14.22 -10.81 11.75
C LYS A 231 -13.20 -11.74 11.09
N GLU A 232 -12.16 -12.09 11.84
CA GLU A 232 -11.25 -13.18 11.58
C GLU A 232 -11.89 -14.52 11.99
N LYS A 233 -11.92 -15.49 11.09
CA LYS A 233 -12.33 -16.87 11.36
C LYS A 233 -11.20 -17.64 12.07
N SER A 234 -9.95 -17.40 11.68
CA SER A 234 -8.75 -17.91 12.34
C SER A 234 -7.50 -17.10 11.95
N VAL A 235 -6.48 -17.12 12.81
CA VAL A 235 -5.17 -16.52 12.57
C VAL A 235 -4.08 -17.57 12.82
N GLU A 236 -3.27 -17.87 11.81
CA GLU A 236 -2.09 -18.74 11.91
C GLU A 236 -0.82 -17.88 11.97
N ARG A 237 -0.06 -17.97 13.05
CA ARG A 237 1.21 -17.23 13.23
C ARG A 237 2.36 -18.00 12.61
N TRP A 238 3.13 -17.34 11.74
CA TRP A 238 4.33 -17.91 11.14
C TRP A 238 5.47 -18.03 12.15
N ILE A 239 6.12 -19.20 12.17
CA ILE A 239 7.33 -19.46 12.94
C ILE A 239 8.52 -19.26 11.98
N ASP A 240 9.32 -18.22 12.18
CA ASP A 240 10.42 -17.88 11.28
C ASP A 240 11.50 -19.00 11.22
N PRO A 241 11.64 -19.73 10.09
CA PRO A 241 12.61 -20.81 9.96
C PRO A 241 14.06 -20.32 9.91
N GLY A 242 14.27 -19.02 9.68
CA GLY A 242 15.56 -18.34 9.71
C GLY A 242 15.96 -17.81 11.10
N LEU A 243 15.08 -17.85 12.10
CA LEU A 243 15.36 -17.31 13.43
C LEU A 243 16.54 -18.05 14.10
N GLY A 244 17.50 -17.29 14.64
CA GLY A 244 18.67 -17.83 15.35
C GLY A 244 19.66 -18.64 14.50
N ASN A 245 19.48 -18.73 13.18
CA ASN A 245 20.30 -19.62 12.32
C ASN A 245 20.66 -18.97 10.96
N LYS A 246 21.20 -19.74 9.99
CA LYS A 246 21.64 -19.22 8.68
C LYS A 246 20.61 -19.33 7.53
N LYS A 247 19.47 -20.02 7.73
CA LYS A 247 18.40 -20.15 6.74
C LYS A 247 17.78 -18.79 6.42
N ILE A 248 17.17 -18.67 5.25
CA ILE A 248 16.29 -17.54 4.91
C ILE A 248 15.02 -17.59 5.76
N SER A 249 14.51 -16.42 6.10
CA SER A 249 13.23 -16.25 6.80
C SER A 249 12.08 -16.37 5.80
N LEU A 250 11.83 -17.60 5.33
CA LEU A 250 10.85 -17.93 4.29
C LEU A 250 9.46 -18.26 4.85
N LEU A 251 8.44 -17.72 4.19
CA LEU A 251 7.04 -18.12 4.27
C LEU A 251 6.61 -18.59 2.87
N ASP A 252 6.39 -19.90 2.70
CA ASP A 252 5.98 -20.50 1.43
C ASP A 252 4.46 -20.73 1.45
N LEU A 253 3.75 -19.93 0.66
CA LEU A 253 2.29 -19.93 0.51
C LEU A 253 1.85 -20.62 -0.78
N THR A 254 2.75 -21.32 -1.46
CA THR A 254 2.48 -22.01 -2.73
C THR A 254 1.87 -23.39 -2.50
N SER A 255 1.33 -23.98 -3.57
CA SER A 255 0.87 -25.37 -3.58
C SER A 255 1.94 -26.39 -3.14
N LYS A 256 3.23 -26.06 -3.34
CA LYS A 256 4.36 -26.94 -2.99
C LYS A 256 4.62 -27.06 -1.49
N SER A 257 4.15 -26.13 -0.68
CA SER A 257 4.26 -26.19 0.79
C SER A 257 3.33 -27.24 1.41
N GLY A 258 2.32 -27.70 0.66
CA GLY A 258 1.21 -28.51 1.18
C GLY A 258 0.11 -27.71 1.89
N ASN A 259 0.30 -26.40 2.09
CA ASN A 259 -0.64 -25.50 2.76
C ASN A 259 -0.75 -24.15 2.00
N PRO A 260 -1.25 -24.14 0.76
CA PRO A 260 -1.33 -22.93 -0.06
C PRO A 260 -2.28 -21.89 0.54
N LEU A 261 -2.05 -20.61 0.20
CA LEU A 261 -2.93 -19.51 0.58
C LEU A 261 -4.35 -19.74 0.04
N GLN A 262 -5.38 -19.63 0.88
CA GLN A 262 -6.79 -19.71 0.48
C GLN A 262 -7.27 -18.39 -0.15
N ASN A 263 -6.64 -18.01 -1.26
CA ASN A 263 -6.98 -16.84 -2.04
C ASN A 263 -6.79 -17.16 -3.53
N ASP A 264 -7.88 -17.24 -4.28
CA ASP A 264 -7.85 -17.50 -5.72
C ASP A 264 -7.54 -16.26 -6.57
N GLY A 265 -7.51 -15.06 -5.96
CA GLY A 265 -7.28 -13.79 -6.65
C GLY A 265 -8.45 -13.37 -7.55
N SER A 266 -9.65 -13.92 -7.34
CA SER A 266 -10.85 -13.54 -8.09
C SER A 266 -11.08 -12.01 -8.04
N ILE A 267 -11.27 -11.38 -9.21
CA ILE A 267 -11.40 -9.92 -9.34
C ILE A 267 -12.84 -9.41 -9.14
N GLY A 268 -13.85 -10.27 -9.16
CA GLY A 268 -15.25 -9.90 -8.94
C GLY A 268 -16.07 -9.62 -10.21
N ASP A 269 -17.38 -9.51 -10.04
CA ASP A 269 -18.36 -9.33 -11.13
C ASP A 269 -18.54 -7.84 -11.49
N PHE A 270 -17.45 -7.20 -11.90
CA PHE A 270 -17.46 -5.80 -12.35
C PHE A 270 -17.82 -5.69 -13.84
N ASN A 271 -18.54 -4.62 -14.21
CA ASN A 271 -18.96 -4.39 -15.60
C ASN A 271 -17.74 -4.00 -16.47
N ALA A 272 -17.32 -4.92 -17.34
CA ALA A 272 -16.06 -4.85 -18.09
C ALA A 272 -16.08 -3.96 -19.35
N GLU A 273 -17.17 -3.24 -19.65
CA GLU A 273 -17.27 -2.44 -20.88
C GLU A 273 -16.33 -1.23 -20.95
N ASN A 274 -15.73 -0.82 -19.83
CA ASN A 274 -14.73 0.25 -19.77
C ASN A 274 -13.26 -0.24 -19.69
N ASP A 275 -12.99 -1.54 -19.82
CA ASP A 275 -11.65 -2.11 -19.53
C ASP A 275 -10.64 -2.04 -20.68
N THR A 276 -11.07 -1.71 -21.91
CA THR A 276 -10.27 -1.90 -23.14
C THR A 276 -9.51 -0.67 -23.67
N LEU A 277 -9.49 0.45 -22.94
CA LEU A 277 -8.71 1.64 -23.33
C LEU A 277 -7.28 1.62 -22.78
N ASP A 278 -6.40 0.97 -23.56
CA ASP A 278 -4.95 1.17 -23.73
C ASP A 278 -4.24 1.98 -22.62
N LEU A 279 -3.73 1.30 -21.59
CA LEU A 279 -2.97 1.89 -20.46
C LEU A 279 -1.56 2.34 -20.89
N ARG A 280 -1.48 3.35 -21.75
CA ARG A 280 -0.23 4.09 -22.00
C ARG A 280 0.07 4.99 -20.81
N ILE A 281 1.26 4.82 -20.24
CA ILE A 281 1.76 5.54 -19.07
C ILE A 281 1.59 7.05 -19.25
N SER A 282 0.77 7.67 -18.39
CA SER A 282 0.75 9.13 -18.23
C SER A 282 1.60 9.51 -17.02
N ARG A 283 2.73 10.17 -17.27
CA ARG A 283 3.61 10.74 -16.25
C ARG A 283 3.18 12.19 -16.00
N ASP A 284 2.45 12.46 -14.92
CA ASP A 284 2.26 13.84 -14.46
C ASP A 284 1.92 13.88 -12.94
N PRO A 285 2.76 14.49 -12.08
CA PRO A 285 2.52 14.58 -10.65
C PRO A 285 1.89 15.94 -10.27
N THR A 286 0.56 15.98 -10.07
CA THR A 286 -0.11 17.18 -9.53
C THR A 286 -1.10 16.88 -8.40
N THR A 287 -0.67 17.28 -7.21
CA THR A 287 -1.42 17.80 -6.05
C THR A 287 -2.96 17.72 -6.03
N ILE A 288 -3.50 17.10 -4.96
CA ILE A 288 -4.90 17.23 -4.52
C ILE A 288 -4.94 18.19 -3.31
N PRO A 289 -5.66 19.34 -3.37
CA PRO A 289 -5.87 20.18 -2.19
C PRO A 289 -6.97 19.60 -1.30
N LEU A 290 -6.71 19.43 0.00
CA LEU A 290 -7.76 19.22 1.00
C LEU A 290 -8.35 20.59 1.39
N HIS A 291 -9.66 20.79 1.17
CA HIS A 291 -10.34 22.00 1.61
C HIS A 291 -10.58 21.99 3.13
N SER A 292 -10.09 23.03 3.82
CA SER A 292 -10.55 23.42 5.16
C SER A 292 -11.50 24.63 5.08
N PRO A 293 -12.53 24.73 5.94
CA PRO A 293 -13.50 25.81 5.88
C PRO A 293 -12.96 27.09 6.56
N SER A 294 -12.95 28.21 5.85
CA SER A 294 -12.63 29.52 6.41
C SER A 294 -13.88 30.25 6.91
N SER A 295 -13.72 30.99 8.02
CA SER A 295 -14.79 31.81 8.62
C SER A 295 -14.34 33.26 8.75
N SER A 296 -14.94 34.18 7.97
CA SER A 296 -14.95 35.64 8.28
C SER A 296 -16.01 36.40 7.44
N PRO A 297 -16.49 37.58 7.90
CA PRO A 297 -17.68 38.26 7.37
C PRO A 297 -17.38 39.35 6.29
N PRO A 298 -18.41 39.94 5.62
CA PRO A 298 -18.25 40.59 4.31
C PRO A 298 -18.15 42.14 4.32
N LYS A 299 -17.47 42.72 3.31
CA LYS A 299 -17.60 44.15 2.93
C LYS A 299 -17.55 44.42 1.41
N SER A 300 -18.73 44.73 0.86
CA SER A 300 -19.08 45.74 -0.18
C SER A 300 -18.21 46.07 -1.43
N ARG A 301 -18.85 45.87 -2.60
CA ARG A 301 -19.10 46.80 -3.75
C ARG A 301 -18.06 47.07 -4.88
N LYS A 302 -18.48 46.68 -6.12
CA LYS A 302 -18.44 47.40 -7.45
C LYS A 302 -17.04 47.74 -8.05
N SER A 303 -16.75 47.83 -9.36
CA SER A 303 -17.42 47.64 -10.68
C SER A 303 -16.38 47.98 -11.82
N SER A 304 -16.42 47.60 -13.11
CA SER A 304 -17.19 46.68 -13.98
C SER A 304 -16.63 46.70 -15.44
N LYS A 305 -17.15 45.86 -16.38
CA LYS A 305 -16.83 45.78 -17.86
C LYS A 305 -15.46 45.18 -18.24
N SER A 306 -15.23 44.57 -19.41
CA SER A 306 -16.09 43.82 -20.36
C SER A 306 -15.26 43.12 -21.47
N ARG A 307 -15.70 41.93 -21.94
CA ARG A 307 -15.37 41.28 -23.25
C ARG A 307 -13.89 41.01 -23.61
N LYS A 308 -13.57 39.72 -23.80
CA LYS A 308 -13.47 39.09 -25.14
C LYS A 308 -13.46 37.55 -25.02
N SER A 309 -13.99 36.88 -26.04
CA SER A 309 -14.09 35.42 -26.10
C SER A 309 -12.91 34.80 -26.82
N SER A 310 -12.25 33.83 -26.20
CA SER A 310 -11.40 32.84 -26.85
C SER A 310 -11.83 31.44 -26.40
N ARG A 311 -12.34 30.63 -27.34
CA ARG A 311 -12.59 29.20 -27.10
C ARG A 311 -11.24 28.49 -27.01
N SER A 312 -10.79 28.18 -25.81
CA SER A 312 -9.75 27.17 -25.61
C SER A 312 -10.36 25.76 -25.72
N PRO A 313 -9.63 24.75 -26.24
CA PRO A 313 -10.17 23.39 -26.33
C PRO A 313 -10.37 22.82 -24.93
N GLN A 314 -11.56 22.30 -24.64
CA GLN A 314 -11.77 21.48 -23.45
C GLN A 314 -10.92 20.22 -23.55
N ARG A 315 -9.79 20.22 -22.86
CA ARG A 315 -8.93 19.05 -22.67
C ARG A 315 -9.70 18.07 -21.78
N LYS A 316 -10.49 17.20 -22.41
CA LYS A 316 -11.18 16.08 -21.74
C LYS A 316 -10.12 15.22 -21.06
N THR A 317 -9.95 15.38 -19.76
CA THR A 317 -9.26 14.40 -18.91
C THR A 317 -10.07 13.12 -18.99
N SER A 318 -9.50 12.07 -19.59
CA SER A 318 -10.07 10.73 -19.60
C SER A 318 -10.03 10.16 -18.19
N VAL A 319 -11.11 10.39 -17.44
CA VAL A 319 -11.35 9.71 -16.17
C VAL A 319 -11.46 8.21 -16.47
N ILE A 320 -10.63 7.40 -15.81
CA ILE A 320 -10.72 5.94 -15.93
C ILE A 320 -11.90 5.49 -15.06
N GLU A 321 -13.09 5.46 -15.66
CA GLU A 321 -14.29 4.90 -15.05
C GLU A 321 -14.17 3.37 -14.95
N ARG A 322 -14.23 2.82 -13.74
CA ARG A 322 -14.57 1.40 -13.51
C ARG A 322 -15.70 1.33 -12.49
N GLY A 323 -16.76 0.59 -12.86
CA GLY A 323 -18.10 0.82 -12.34
C GLY A 323 -18.55 -0.09 -11.19
N LEU A 324 -19.83 0.10 -10.85
CA LEU A 324 -20.60 -0.72 -9.91
C LEU A 324 -20.60 -2.19 -10.33
N SER A 325 -20.77 -3.09 -9.35
CA SER A 325 -21.01 -4.51 -9.68
C SER A 325 -22.33 -4.67 -10.43
N GLN A 326 -22.44 -5.65 -11.33
CA GLN A 326 -23.69 -5.95 -12.03
C GLN A 326 -24.85 -6.21 -11.04
N VAL A 327 -24.54 -6.79 -9.89
CA VAL A 327 -25.46 -7.02 -8.78
C VAL A 327 -25.95 -5.70 -8.17
N THR A 328 -25.07 -4.73 -7.92
CA THR A 328 -25.43 -3.39 -7.43
C THR A 328 -26.33 -2.67 -8.43
N THR A 329 -25.94 -2.65 -9.70
CA THR A 329 -26.68 -2.02 -10.81
C THR A 329 -28.09 -2.58 -10.92
N ASN A 330 -28.24 -3.91 -10.82
CA ASN A 330 -29.53 -4.59 -10.91
C ASN A 330 -30.42 -4.41 -9.66
N LEU A 331 -29.84 -4.28 -8.45
CA LEU A 331 -30.59 -4.19 -7.20
C LEU A 331 -31.03 -2.77 -6.81
N LEU A 332 -30.28 -1.74 -7.21
CA LEU A 332 -30.54 -0.37 -6.75
C LEU A 332 -31.32 0.50 -7.73
N ALA A 333 -31.24 0.24 -9.04
CA ALA A 333 -31.84 1.09 -10.08
C ALA A 333 -31.48 2.60 -9.95
N ILE A 334 -30.30 2.91 -9.38
CA ILE A 334 -29.79 4.28 -9.23
C ILE A 334 -28.97 4.65 -10.49
N PRO A 335 -29.21 5.81 -11.12
CA PRO A 335 -28.38 6.29 -12.22
C PRO A 335 -26.92 6.49 -11.78
N PRO A 336 -25.91 6.07 -12.57
CA PRO A 336 -24.49 6.22 -12.20
C PRO A 336 -24.09 7.64 -11.80
N GLU A 337 -24.72 8.64 -12.40
CA GLU A 337 -24.47 10.07 -12.20
C GLU A 337 -24.96 10.60 -10.84
N ALA A 338 -25.81 9.84 -10.14
CA ALA A 338 -26.37 10.21 -8.83
C ALA A 338 -25.50 9.75 -7.64
N LEU A 339 -24.36 9.10 -7.90
CA LEU A 339 -23.49 8.54 -6.86
C LEU A 339 -22.40 9.53 -6.40
N PRO A 340 -22.11 9.63 -5.09
CA PRO A 340 -21.10 10.56 -4.57
C PRO A 340 -19.68 10.27 -5.08
N LEU A 341 -18.84 11.31 -5.21
CA LEU A 341 -17.43 11.24 -5.67
C LEU A 341 -16.53 10.21 -4.95
N ALA A 342 -16.95 9.64 -3.81
CA ALA A 342 -16.23 8.55 -3.16
C ALA A 342 -16.24 7.23 -3.96
N THR A 343 -16.95 7.15 -5.10
CA THR A 343 -16.77 6.10 -6.11
C THR A 343 -15.46 6.22 -6.90
N LEU A 344 -14.82 7.40 -6.94
CA LEU A 344 -13.56 7.65 -7.67
C LEU A 344 -12.31 7.11 -6.92
N GLY A 345 -12.45 5.97 -6.25
CA GLY A 345 -11.46 5.40 -5.35
C GLY A 345 -11.65 3.92 -5.04
N GLN A 346 -12.24 3.14 -5.95
CA GLN A 346 -12.19 1.66 -6.03
C GLN A 346 -12.52 0.82 -4.78
N GLY A 347 -13.06 1.40 -3.70
CA GLY A 347 -13.52 0.69 -2.51
C GLY A 347 -15.03 0.41 -2.45
N GLY A 348 -15.82 1.03 -3.34
CA GLY A 348 -17.28 0.94 -3.40
C GLY A 348 -17.98 1.57 -2.19
N ILE A 349 -18.96 2.46 -2.42
CA ILE A 349 -19.90 2.82 -1.35
C ILE A 349 -20.89 1.67 -1.27
N PRO A 350 -20.91 0.87 -0.18
CA PRO A 350 -21.85 -0.22 -0.08
C PRO A 350 -23.30 0.33 -0.15
N PRO A 351 -24.22 -0.34 -0.88
CA PRO A 351 -25.62 0.08 -1.09
C PRO A 351 -26.36 0.63 0.15
N SER A 352 -25.96 0.14 1.32
CA SER A 352 -26.11 0.83 2.59
C SER A 352 -24.92 0.49 3.48
N ARG A 353 -24.72 1.19 4.60
CA ARG A 353 -23.73 0.79 5.65
C ARG A 353 -23.88 -0.67 6.13
N ARG A 354 -25.01 -1.33 5.84
CA ARG A 354 -25.27 -2.73 6.16
C ARG A 354 -24.80 -3.73 5.08
N CYS A 355 -24.46 -3.30 3.86
CA CYS A 355 -24.47 -4.17 2.68
C CYS A 355 -23.14 -4.23 1.91
N ASP A 356 -22.21 -5.11 2.32
CA ASP A 356 -20.90 -5.28 1.66
C ASP A 356 -20.96 -6.12 0.36
N LEU A 357 -22.03 -6.00 -0.44
CA LEU A 357 -22.23 -6.80 -1.67
C LEU A 357 -21.06 -6.68 -2.65
N GLU A 358 -20.59 -5.45 -2.90
CA GLU A 358 -19.44 -5.21 -3.79
C GLU A 358 -18.14 -5.80 -3.23
N ALA A 359 -18.04 -5.96 -1.90
CA ALA A 359 -16.93 -6.63 -1.24
C ALA A 359 -16.89 -8.15 -1.48
N LEU A 360 -18.00 -8.75 -1.94
CA LEU A 360 -18.25 -10.19 -1.95
C LEU A 360 -18.62 -10.74 -3.35
N SER A 361 -19.29 -9.97 -4.21
CA SER A 361 -19.71 -10.42 -5.56
C SER A 361 -18.51 -10.87 -6.39
N GLY A 362 -18.54 -12.13 -6.83
CA GLY A 362 -17.45 -12.77 -7.56
C GLY A 362 -16.12 -12.84 -6.80
N ARG A 363 -16.10 -12.57 -5.48
CA ARG A 363 -14.87 -12.50 -4.65
C ARG A 363 -14.88 -13.35 -3.38
N MET A 364 -15.74 -14.35 -3.33
CA MET A 364 -15.81 -15.31 -2.21
C MET A 364 -14.59 -16.27 -2.16
N GLY A 365 -13.83 -16.41 -3.25
CA GLY A 365 -12.61 -17.22 -3.30
C GLY A 365 -11.38 -16.56 -2.66
N ARG A 366 -11.42 -15.24 -2.44
CA ARG A 366 -10.45 -14.50 -1.60
C ARG A 366 -10.80 -14.70 -0.12
N ARG A 367 -10.44 -15.84 0.48
CA ARG A 367 -10.78 -16.15 1.89
C ARG A 367 -9.70 -15.75 2.87
N GLU A 368 -8.45 -15.72 2.46
CA GLU A 368 -7.28 -15.55 3.31
C GLU A 368 -6.35 -14.44 2.84
N THR A 369 -5.74 -13.74 3.79
CA THR A 369 -4.70 -12.72 3.55
C THR A 369 -3.47 -13.05 4.39
N CYS A 370 -2.29 -13.05 3.76
CA CYS A 370 -1.03 -13.04 4.48
C CYS A 370 -0.70 -11.60 4.91
N ILE A 371 -0.48 -11.35 6.19
CA ILE A 371 -0.02 -10.07 6.73
C ILE A 371 1.44 -10.24 7.14
N VAL A 372 2.31 -9.33 6.70
CA VAL A 372 3.75 -9.40 6.90
C VAL A 372 4.27 -8.08 7.45
N ASN A 373 4.76 -8.06 8.69
CA ASN A 373 5.56 -6.94 9.18
C ASN A 373 7.04 -7.22 8.86
N ALA A 374 7.55 -6.46 7.90
CA ALA A 374 8.86 -6.60 7.29
C ALA A 374 9.97 -5.79 8.00
N ALA A 375 9.69 -5.21 9.17
CA ALA A 375 10.63 -4.38 9.92
C ALA A 375 12.00 -5.06 10.10
N VAL A 376 13.00 -4.47 9.45
CA VAL A 376 14.40 -4.92 9.50
C VAL A 376 15.07 -4.38 10.75
N MET A 377 14.72 -3.19 11.23
CA MET A 377 15.07 -2.75 12.58
C MET A 377 14.36 -3.64 13.63
N ALA A 378 15.13 -4.15 14.60
CA ALA A 378 14.64 -5.01 15.70
C ALA A 378 14.73 -4.33 17.08
N SER A 379 14.97 -3.03 17.09
CA SER A 379 15.14 -2.20 18.28
C SER A 379 14.57 -0.81 18.05
N SER A 380 13.48 -0.48 18.73
CA SER A 380 12.93 0.87 18.78
C SER A 380 13.87 1.85 19.48
N TRP A 381 13.69 3.14 19.20
CA TRP A 381 14.39 4.24 19.88
C TRP A 381 13.58 4.70 21.11
N PRO A 382 14.23 5.09 22.23
CA PRO A 382 15.66 5.01 22.50
C PRO A 382 16.11 3.57 22.75
N HIS A 383 17.24 3.18 22.16
CA HIS A 383 17.84 1.88 22.44
C HIS A 383 18.26 1.84 23.92
N GLY A 384 17.83 0.81 24.65
CA GLY A 384 18.03 0.71 26.11
C GLY A 384 19.52 0.80 26.49
N LYS A 385 19.82 1.29 27.71
CA LYS A 385 21.19 1.56 28.18
C LYS A 385 22.14 0.36 27.88
N GLY A 386 23.08 0.57 26.96
CA GLY A 386 24.09 -0.41 26.55
C GLY A 386 23.72 -1.27 25.32
N GLY A 387 22.51 -1.16 24.77
CA GLY A 387 22.09 -1.88 23.55
C GLY A 387 22.34 -1.07 22.28
N GLY A 388 23.06 -1.64 21.31
CA GLY A 388 23.17 -1.10 19.96
C GLY A 388 21.94 -1.39 19.08
N LYS A 389 21.89 -0.80 17.89
CA LYS A 389 20.89 -1.14 16.84
C LYS A 389 20.96 -2.64 16.53
N ARG A 390 19.82 -3.33 16.63
CA ARG A 390 19.68 -4.75 16.25
C ARG A 390 18.83 -4.87 14.99
N PHE A 391 19.08 -5.90 14.20
CA PHE A 391 18.40 -6.08 12.92
C PHE A 391 17.91 -7.51 12.70
N ASN A 392 16.71 -7.61 12.13
CA ASN A 392 16.11 -8.83 11.61
C ASN A 392 16.61 -9.11 10.18
N LYS A 393 16.32 -10.30 9.65
CA LYS A 393 16.46 -10.57 8.21
C LYS A 393 15.27 -9.97 7.44
N PRO A 394 15.35 -9.79 6.11
CA PRO A 394 14.15 -9.63 5.28
C PRO A 394 13.18 -10.81 5.46
N VAL A 395 11.87 -10.60 5.33
CA VAL A 395 10.92 -11.72 5.13
C VAL A 395 10.98 -12.11 3.65
N VAL A 396 11.00 -13.40 3.36
CA VAL A 396 10.85 -13.92 2.00
C VAL A 396 9.49 -14.58 1.91
N VAL A 397 8.66 -14.18 0.94
CA VAL A 397 7.32 -14.74 0.73
C VAL A 397 7.24 -15.32 -0.67
N ASP A 398 6.95 -16.62 -0.77
CA ASP A 398 6.62 -17.27 -2.04
C ASP A 398 5.11 -17.38 -2.17
N VAL A 399 4.52 -16.78 -3.21
CA VAL A 399 3.06 -16.81 -3.47
C VAL A 399 2.80 -17.10 -4.94
N GLU A 400 1.70 -17.80 -5.23
CA GLU A 400 1.26 -18.08 -6.59
C GLU A 400 0.42 -16.91 -7.15
N LEU A 401 0.82 -16.38 -8.30
CA LEU A 401 0.18 -15.26 -8.99
C LEU A 401 -0.13 -15.61 -10.46
N PRO A 402 -1.13 -14.96 -11.09
CA PRO A 402 -1.46 -15.19 -12.49
C PRO A 402 -0.29 -14.88 -13.43
N VAL A 403 -0.04 -15.76 -14.39
CA VAL A 403 0.84 -15.48 -15.54
C VAL A 403 0.18 -14.42 -16.41
N GLY A 404 0.93 -13.40 -16.82
CA GLY A 404 0.41 -12.41 -17.77
C GLY A 404 0.22 -13.02 -19.15
N GLU A 405 -0.84 -12.64 -19.85
CA GLU A 405 -0.92 -12.83 -21.30
C GLU A 405 0.26 -12.07 -21.95
N GLY A 406 0.98 -12.76 -22.85
CA GLY A 406 2.30 -12.34 -23.36
C GLY A 406 2.27 -11.73 -24.75
#